data_AF-A0A2W4LUM6-F1
#
_entry.id   AF-A0A2W4LUM6-F1
#
_cell.length_a   1.000
_cell.length_b   1.000
_cell.length_c   1.000
_cell.angle_alpha   90.00
_cell.angle_beta   90.00
_cell.angle_gamma   90.00
#
_symmetry.space_group_name_H-M   'P 1'
#
loop_
_entity.id
_entity.type
_entity.pdbx_description
1 polymer ?
#
loop_
_entity_poly.entity_id
_entity_poly.type
_entity_poly.pdbx_seq_one_letter_code
_entity_poly.pdbx_strand_id
1 'polypeptide(L)'
;MNIGSEIRSFRDLAALDKARFLARFMYELTLEARQFYSPAGEQVIDAGKLRFINEIQHRITRFIEQILIDDPARSTDDAMLRLLLAPRSVKTMESLVRAAYART
;
A
#
# COMPACT_ATOMS: atom_id res chain seq x y z
N MET A 1 -9.47 0.49 13.33
CA MET A 1 -8.06 0.03 13.44
C MET A 1 -7.32 1.06 14.25
N ASN A 2 -6.37 0.71 15.13
CA ASN A 2 -5.53 1.72 15.76
C ASN A 2 -4.31 1.97 14.86
N ILE A 3 -4.36 3.04 14.08
CA ILE A 3 -3.28 3.41 13.13
C ILE A 3 -1.90 3.45 13.83
N GLY A 4 -1.85 3.90 15.08
CA GLY A 4 -0.60 3.94 15.84
C GLY A 4 -0.04 2.55 16.19
N SER A 5 -0.87 1.52 16.37
CA SER A 5 -0.38 0.15 16.59
C SER A 5 0.15 -0.46 15.29
N GLU A 6 -0.55 -0.26 14.17
CA GLU A 6 -0.11 -0.77 12.86
C GLU A 6 1.25 -0.17 12.44
N ILE A 7 1.47 1.11 12.75
CA ILE A 7 2.75 1.77 12.49
C ILE A 7 3.88 1.12 13.29
N ARG A 8 3.66 0.85 14.58
CA ARG A 8 4.66 0.19 15.42
C ARG A 8 4.96 -1.23 14.95
N SER A 9 3.91 -2.02 14.69
CA SER A 9 4.05 -3.40 14.19
C SER A 9 4.86 -3.46 12.90
N PHE A 10 4.61 -2.57 11.93
CA PHE A 10 5.39 -2.51 10.70
C PHE A 10 6.85 -2.11 10.96
N ARG A 11 7.09 -1.12 11.82
CA ARG A 11 8.44 -0.63 12.15
C ARG A 11 9.32 -1.72 12.73
N ASP A 12 8.77 -2.61 13.54
CA ASP A 12 9.49 -3.68 14.22
C ASP A 12 9.81 -4.89 13.32
N LEU A 13 9.27 -4.92 12.08
CA LEU A 13 9.59 -5.97 11.11
C LEU A 13 11.04 -5.86 10.60
N ALA A 14 11.65 -7.01 10.32
CA ALA A 14 12.89 -7.07 9.55
C ALA A 14 12.68 -6.51 8.12
N ALA A 15 13.75 -6.02 7.49
CA ALA A 15 13.69 -5.42 6.16
C ALA A 15 12.99 -6.33 5.12
N LEU A 16 13.35 -7.61 5.09
CA LEU A 16 12.73 -8.56 4.16
C LEU A 16 11.23 -8.76 4.43
N ASP A 17 10.81 -8.75 5.69
CA ASP A 17 9.41 -8.91 6.06
C ASP A 17 8.59 -7.65 5.77
N LYS A 18 9.19 -6.46 5.89
CA LYS A 18 8.60 -5.21 5.40
C LYS A 18 8.36 -5.27 3.89
N ALA A 19 9.36 -5.69 3.12
CA ALA A 19 9.26 -5.82 1.67
C ALA A 19 8.15 -6.82 1.27
N ARG A 20 8.08 -7.98 1.96
CA ARG A 20 7.01 -8.97 1.75
C ARG A 20 5.63 -8.44 2.09
N PHE A 21 5.48 -7.76 3.22
CA PHE A 21 4.21 -7.15 3.63
C PHE A 21 3.74 -6.14 2.58
N LEU A 22 4.62 -5.24 2.17
CA LEU A 22 4.31 -4.22 1.16
C LEU A 22 3.99 -4.85 -0.20
N ALA A 23 4.70 -5.89 -0.61
CA ALA A 23 4.40 -6.63 -1.84
C ALA A 23 3.00 -7.25 -1.82
N ARG A 24 2.59 -7.83 -0.69
CA ARG A 24 1.22 -8.34 -0.49
C ARG A 24 0.20 -7.21 -0.55
N PHE A 25 0.48 -6.08 0.09
CA PHE A 25 -0.39 -4.91 0.04
C PHE A 25 -0.57 -4.37 -1.38
N MET A 26 0.49 -4.35 -2.20
CA MET A 26 0.39 -3.97 -3.62
C MET A 26 -0.51 -4.92 -4.40
N TYR A 27 -0.44 -6.23 -4.14
CA TYR A 27 -1.33 -7.20 -4.76
C TYR A 27 -2.79 -6.91 -4.42
N GLU A 28 -3.11 -6.68 -3.15
CA GLU A 28 -4.47 -6.33 -2.73
C GLU A 28 -4.95 -5.01 -3.40
N LEU A 29 -4.06 -4.01 -3.54
CA LEU A 29 -4.36 -2.78 -4.30
C LEU A 29 -4.68 -3.07 -5.78
N THR A 30 -3.97 -4.00 -6.44
CA THR A 30 -4.31 -4.36 -7.83
C THR A 30 -5.69 -4.99 -7.95
N LEU A 31 -6.12 -5.78 -6.96
CA LEU A 31 -7.46 -6.39 -6.95
C LEU A 31 -8.54 -5.33 -6.76
N GLU A 32 -8.33 -4.40 -5.86
CA GLU A 32 -9.24 -3.27 -5.64
C GLU A 32 -9.35 -2.38 -6.89
N ALA A 33 -8.23 -2.13 -7.58
CA ALA A 33 -8.23 -1.37 -8.84
C ALA A 33 -9.12 -1.98 -9.93
N ARG A 34 -9.35 -3.30 -9.90
CA ARG A 34 -10.23 -3.99 -10.87
C ARG A 34 -11.67 -3.52 -10.83
N GLN A 35 -12.12 -2.95 -9.71
CA GLN A 35 -13.47 -2.40 -9.60
C GLN A 35 -13.62 -1.06 -10.34
N PHE A 36 -12.52 -0.46 -10.78
CA PHE A 36 -12.52 0.90 -11.34
C PHE A 36 -12.06 0.97 -12.81
N TYR A 37 -11.58 -0.13 -13.41
CA TYR A 37 -11.34 -0.22 -14.85
C TYR A 37 -12.37 -1.15 -15.51
N SER A 38 -12.60 -0.96 -16.80
CA SER A 38 -13.56 -1.78 -17.55
C SER A 38 -12.83 -2.77 -18.46
N PRO A 39 -12.83 -4.08 -18.16
CA PRO A 39 -12.13 -5.08 -18.97
C PRO A 39 -12.67 -5.20 -20.41
N ALA A 40 -13.86 -4.67 -20.69
CA ALA A 40 -14.53 -4.78 -21.99
C ALA A 40 -15.44 -3.58 -22.36
N GLY A 41 -15.31 -2.44 -21.66
CA GLY A 41 -16.18 -1.27 -21.86
C GLY A 41 -17.56 -1.37 -21.21
N GLU A 42 -17.83 -2.46 -20.48
CA GLU A 42 -19.11 -2.75 -19.80
C GLU A 42 -19.36 -1.87 -18.56
N GLN A 43 -18.37 -1.09 -18.11
CA GLN A 43 -18.42 -0.34 -16.85
C GLN A 43 -17.83 1.06 -17.05
N VAL A 44 -18.37 2.05 -16.34
CA VAL A 44 -17.80 3.40 -16.32
C VAL A 44 -16.46 3.35 -15.60
N ILE A 45 -15.40 3.79 -16.28
CA ILE A 45 -14.05 3.89 -15.72
C ILE A 45 -13.99 5.05 -14.74
N ASP A 46 -13.58 4.80 -13.50
CA ASP A 46 -13.23 5.84 -12.53
C ASP A 46 -11.73 6.16 -12.64
N ALA A 47 -11.38 6.99 -13.61
CA ALA A 47 -9.99 7.36 -13.89
C ALA A 47 -9.31 8.06 -12.70
N GLY A 48 -10.08 8.76 -11.86
CA GLY A 48 -9.57 9.41 -10.66
C GLY A 48 -9.08 8.41 -9.63
N LYS A 49 -9.89 7.38 -9.35
CA LYS A 49 -9.50 6.29 -8.44
C LYS A 49 -8.36 5.44 -8.99
N LEU A 50 -8.37 5.12 -10.29
CA LEU A 50 -7.29 4.37 -10.92
C LEU A 50 -5.96 5.12 -10.82
N ARG A 51 -5.95 6.43 -11.11
CA ARG A 51 -4.75 7.25 -10.95
C ARG A 51 -4.26 7.26 -9.51
N PHE A 52 -5.18 7.41 -8.56
CA PHE A 52 -4.83 7.38 -7.14
C PHE A 52 -4.19 6.05 -6.71
N ILE A 53 -4.76 4.92 -7.12
CA ILE A 53 -4.20 3.60 -6.81
C ILE A 53 -2.81 3.42 -7.46
N ASN A 54 -2.65 3.81 -8.73
CA ASN A 54 -1.36 3.74 -9.41
C ASN A 54 -0.28 4.58 -8.72
N GLU A 55 -0.61 5.79 -8.28
CA GLU A 55 0.31 6.65 -7.50
C GLU A 55 0.76 5.98 -6.20
N ILE A 56 -0.15 5.30 -5.49
CA ILE A 56 0.22 4.50 -4.31
C ILE A 56 1.15 3.36 -4.73
N GLN A 57 0.81 2.61 -5.77
CA GLN A 57 1.64 1.49 -6.23
C GLN A 57 3.06 1.93 -6.60
N HIS A 58 3.23 3.05 -7.31
CA HIS A 58 4.55 3.60 -7.65
C HIS A 58 5.38 3.92 -6.40
N ARG A 59 4.75 4.49 -5.37
CA ARG A 59 5.47 4.86 -4.14
C ARG A 59 5.84 3.63 -3.31
N ILE A 60 4.95 2.65 -3.22
CA ILE A 60 5.23 1.40 -2.49
C ILE A 60 6.28 0.58 -3.21
N THR A 61 6.20 0.42 -4.54
CA THR A 61 7.22 -0.29 -5.32
C THR A 61 8.60 0.34 -5.14
N ARG A 62 8.71 1.67 -5.21
CA ARG A 62 9.96 2.38 -4.90
C ARG A 62 10.44 2.09 -3.49
N PHE A 63 9.57 2.15 -2.50
CA PHE A 63 9.95 1.93 -1.11
C PHE A 63 10.40 0.48 -0.84
N ILE A 64 9.78 -0.51 -1.48
CA ILE A 64 10.22 -1.91 -1.44
C ILE A 64 11.63 -2.03 -1.98
N GLU A 65 11.91 -1.43 -3.14
CA GLU A 65 13.26 -1.48 -3.73
C GLU A 65 14.29 -0.84 -2.80
N GLN A 66 14.00 0.33 -2.24
CA GLN A 66 14.87 0.99 -1.25
C GLN A 66 15.13 0.15 0.00
N ILE A 67 14.13 -0.62 0.48
CA ILE A 67 14.33 -1.57 1.59
C ILE A 67 15.27 -2.70 1.18
N LEU A 68 15.09 -3.25 -0.02
CA LEU A 68 15.84 -4.42 -0.50
C LEU A 68 17.30 -4.11 -0.81
N ILE A 69 17.61 -2.88 -1.22
CA ILE A 69 18.98 -2.43 -1.50
C ILE A 69 19.65 -1.73 -0.30
N ASP A 70 18.97 -1.62 0.83
CA ASP A 70 19.41 -0.86 2.01
C ASP A 70 19.80 0.59 1.67
N ASP A 71 18.93 1.29 0.92
CA ASP A 71 19.18 2.66 0.45
C ASP A 71 19.26 3.64 1.65
N PRO A 72 20.40 4.31 1.89
CA PRO A 72 20.53 5.27 2.99
C PRO A 72 19.70 6.54 2.79
N ALA A 73 19.26 6.83 1.56
CA ALA A 73 18.35 7.94 1.24
C ALA A 73 16.87 7.58 1.36
N ARG A 74 16.55 6.37 1.84
CA ARG A 74 15.17 5.89 2.02
C ARG A 74 14.40 6.77 3.01
N SER A 75 13.13 7.02 2.69
CA SER A 75 12.18 7.66 3.63
C SER A 75 11.99 6.81 4.90
N THR A 76 11.60 7.43 6.01
CA THR A 76 11.31 6.64 7.23
C THR A 76 10.04 5.80 7.06
N ASP A 77 9.97 4.68 7.77
CA ASP A 77 8.77 3.83 7.80
C ASP A 77 7.52 4.64 8.20
N ASP A 78 7.65 5.53 9.18
CA ASP A 78 6.60 6.45 9.63
C ASP A 78 6.09 7.36 8.50
N ALA A 79 7.00 7.93 7.69
CA ALA A 79 6.63 8.82 6.59
C ALA A 79 5.82 8.04 5.53
N MET A 80 6.23 6.81 5.22
CA MET A 80 5.51 5.96 4.27
C MET A 80 4.15 5.50 4.79
N LEU A 81 4.05 5.09 6.06
CA LEU A 81 2.78 4.63 6.61
C LEU A 81 1.77 5.77 6.76
N ARG A 82 2.23 6.97 7.12
CA ARG A 82 1.36 8.17 7.12
C ARG A 82 0.84 8.50 5.72
N LEU A 83 1.64 8.26 4.69
CA LEU A 83 1.21 8.42 3.31
C LEU A 83 0.08 7.44 2.94
N LEU A 84 0.20 6.18 3.36
CA LEU A 84 -0.81 5.14 3.11
C LEU A 84 -2.11 5.38 3.88
N LEU A 85 -1.99 5.94 5.08
CA LEU A 85 -3.10 6.15 6.02
C LEU A 85 -3.67 7.58 5.98
N ALA A 86 -3.29 8.39 4.99
CA ALA A 86 -3.72 9.77 4.88
C ALA A 86 -5.26 9.89 4.70
N PRO A 87 -5.90 10.98 5.17
CA PRO A 87 -7.37 11.10 5.25
C PRO A 87 -8.15 10.99 3.93
N ARG A 88 -7.48 11.04 2.77
CA ARG A 88 -8.13 10.91 1.45
C ARG A 88 -8.41 9.45 1.05
N SER A 89 -8.03 8.47 1.87
CA SER A 89 -8.03 7.04 1.48
C SER A 89 -8.55 6.07 2.55
N VAL A 90 -9.21 6.59 3.60
CA VAL A 90 -9.31 5.95 4.92
C VAL A 90 -10.00 4.58 4.93
N LYS A 91 -11.18 4.41 4.32
CA LYS A 91 -11.94 3.15 4.49
C LYS A 91 -11.38 1.98 3.67
N THR A 92 -11.07 2.20 2.39
CA THR A 92 -10.52 1.16 1.51
C THR A 92 -9.10 0.77 1.95
N MET A 93 -8.25 1.75 2.29
CA MET A 93 -6.87 1.45 2.74
C MET A 93 -6.86 0.71 4.07
N GLU A 94 -7.74 1.04 5.02
CA GLU A 94 -7.85 0.30 6.28
C GLU A 94 -8.18 -1.19 6.03
N SER A 95 -9.09 -1.49 5.10
CA SER A 95 -9.42 -2.88 4.78
C SER A 95 -8.26 -3.63 4.12
N LEU A 96 -7.55 -2.98 3.21
CA LEU A 96 -6.40 -3.58 2.51
C LEU A 96 -5.22 -3.82 3.44
N VAL A 97 -4.95 -2.90 4.38
CA VAL A 97 -3.90 -3.08 5.39
C VAL A 97 -4.21 -4.28 6.27
N ARG A 98 -5.46 -4.43 6.72
CA ARG A 98 -5.89 -5.60 7.51
C ARG A 98 -5.77 -6.90 6.73
N ALA A 99 -6.14 -6.92 5.45
CA ALA A 99 -6.00 -8.09 4.59
C ALA A 99 -4.53 -8.54 4.46
N ALA A 100 -3.59 -7.59 4.37
CA ALA A 100 -2.17 -7.88 4.31
C ALA A 100 -1.63 -8.49 5.63
N TYR A 101 -2.06 -7.97 6.78
CA TYR A 101 -1.69 -8.49 8.10
C TYR A 101 -2.34 -9.84 8.43
N ALA A 102 -3.55 -10.14 7.95
CA ALA A 102 -4.20 -11.43 8.23
C ALA A 102 -3.50 -12.64 7.56
N ARG A 103 -2.53 -12.40 6.67
CA ARG A 103 -1.79 -13.44 5.93
C ARG A 103 -0.32 -13.54 6.36
N THR A 104 0.11 -12.82 7.40
CA THR A 104 1.39 -13.03 8.09
C THR A 104 1.22 -14.04 9.21
#